data_AF-F0R128-F1
#
_entry.id   AF-F0R128-F1
#
_cell.length_a   1.000
_cell.length_b   1.000
_cell.length_c   1.000
_cell.angle_alpha   90.00
_cell.angle_beta   90.00
_cell.angle_gamma   90.00
#
_symmetry.space_group_name_H-M   'P 1'
#
loop_
_entity.id
_entity.type
_entity.pdbx_description
1 polymer ?
#
loop_
_entity_poly.entity_id
_entity_poly.type
_entity_poly.pdbx_seq_one_letter_code
_entity_poly.pdbx_strand_id
1 'polypeptide(L)'
;MKKALKVIGYALAGLILIVVLAALLIRFVFKEQMIAYVSKIEEKERIDLLRHATPYASDTVRYRFVYRQDTIQAQKIHAYFRLDTLLTDSSATTWDKTLTLATFVASHIPHANQTKYPQKSNAIDLWEYTRKVEPAFNCRLHAILLHELMLAEGITNRFVTCLPADTLDSDCHVVNLVWLPEQNKWAMIDSDMQAWISNPEGTPLSLAEMRERYISGSSMQIHPLLDGTKEDFNYDYYRSYWAKNLYWFICWEETGYGKEDSMEGRQITLAPAGFTDPDARPSDVHTTDAERFWAAPNPI
;
A
#
# COMPACT_ATOMS: atom_id res chain seq x y z
N MET A 1 14.01 10.75 60.84
CA MET A 1 14.25 11.23 59.46
C MET A 1 15.19 10.34 58.65
N LYS A 2 16.44 10.06 59.07
CA LYS A 2 17.41 9.25 58.29
C LYS A 2 16.97 7.80 57.96
N LYS A 3 16.27 7.11 58.85
CA LYS A 3 15.77 5.73 58.59
C LYS A 3 14.63 5.71 57.56
N ALA A 4 13.68 6.65 57.64
CA ALA A 4 12.59 6.77 56.67
C ALA A 4 13.12 7.07 55.26
N LEU A 5 14.11 7.97 55.14
CA LEU A 5 14.75 8.27 53.85
C LEU A 5 15.41 7.05 53.22
N LYS A 6 16.05 6.17 54.02
CA LYS A 6 16.65 4.92 53.53
C LYS A 6 15.61 3.92 53.06
N VAL A 7 14.51 3.76 53.79
CA VAL A 7 13.41 2.86 53.39
C VAL A 7 12.78 3.33 52.09
N ILE A 8 12.53 4.63 51.94
CA ILE A 8 12.03 5.22 50.68
C ILE A 8 13.03 4.97 49.54
N GLY A 9 14.33 5.16 49.79
CA GLY A 9 15.38 4.90 48.81
C GLY A 9 15.44 3.45 48.34
N TYR A 10 15.33 2.48 49.26
CA TYR A 10 15.29 1.05 48.90
C TYR A 10 14.00 0.68 48.17
N ALA A 11 12.85 1.24 48.56
CA ALA A 11 11.60 1.02 47.86
C ALA A 11 11.65 1.57 46.42
N LEU A 12 12.21 2.77 46.23
CA LEU A 12 12.38 3.38 44.91
C LEU A 12 13.36 2.57 44.04
N ALA A 13 14.49 2.14 44.60
CA ALA A 13 15.45 1.30 43.90
C ALA A 13 14.86 -0.08 43.51
N GLY A 14 14.06 -0.67 44.40
CA GLY A 14 13.33 -1.91 44.12
C GLY A 14 12.32 -1.74 42.99
N LEU A 15 11.56 -0.63 42.98
CA LEU A 15 10.63 -0.32 41.89
C LEU A 15 11.35 -0.13 40.56
N ILE A 16 12.46 0.61 40.55
CA ILE A 16 13.30 0.80 39.35
C ILE A 16 13.80 -0.56 38.85
N LEU A 17 14.29 -1.42 39.74
CA LEU A 17 14.75 -2.76 39.36
C LEU A 17 13.63 -3.59 38.73
N ILE A 18 12.42 -3.55 39.31
CA ILE A 18 11.24 -4.26 38.75
C ILE A 18 10.91 -3.72 37.35
N VAL A 19 10.90 -2.39 37.16
CA VAL A 19 10.63 -1.78 35.85
C VAL A 19 11.69 -2.17 34.82
N VAL A 20 12.97 -2.15 35.19
CA VAL A 20 14.07 -2.57 34.31
C VAL A 20 13.94 -4.05 33.95
N LEU A 21 13.69 -4.92 34.93
CA LEU A 21 13.49 -6.35 34.67
C LEU A 21 12.27 -6.60 33.78
N ALA A 22 11.16 -5.90 34.01
CA ALA A 22 9.98 -5.99 33.15
C ALA A 22 10.27 -5.51 31.73
N ALA A 23 10.99 -4.40 31.55
CA ALA A 23 11.39 -3.90 30.24
C ALA A 23 12.32 -4.88 29.50
N LEU A 24 13.25 -5.52 30.22
CA LEU A 24 14.11 -6.56 29.65
C LEU A 24 13.31 -7.80 29.27
N LEU A 25 12.37 -8.25 30.11
CA LEU A 25 11.48 -9.37 29.78
C LEU A 25 10.62 -9.05 28.56
N ILE A 26 10.04 -7.86 28.47
CA ILE A 26 9.31 -7.42 27.28
C ILE A 26 10.21 -7.43 26.05
N ARG A 27 11.42 -6.86 26.15
CA ARG A 27 12.32 -6.71 25.00
C ARG A 27 12.88 -8.03 24.49
N PHE A 28 13.18 -8.98 25.39
CA PHE A 28 13.94 -10.20 25.04
C PHE A 28 13.12 -11.49 25.13
N VAL A 29 12.03 -11.51 25.90
CA VAL A 29 11.20 -12.71 26.10
C VAL A 29 9.82 -12.56 25.48
N PHE A 30 9.17 -11.41 25.67
CA PHE A 30 7.78 -11.19 25.24
C PHE A 30 7.63 -10.22 24.06
N LYS A 31 8.69 -10.02 23.28
CA LYS A 31 8.74 -8.97 22.24
C LYS A 31 7.63 -9.17 21.22
N GLU A 32 7.50 -10.38 20.69
CA GLU A 32 6.52 -10.69 19.64
C GLU A 32 5.08 -10.64 20.18
N GLN A 33 4.84 -11.11 21.43
CA GLN A 33 3.54 -11.00 22.08
C GLN A 33 3.14 -9.55 22.30
N MET A 34 4.08 -8.69 22.68
CA MET A 34 3.84 -7.26 22.86
C MET A 34 3.58 -6.55 21.52
N ILE A 35 4.33 -6.88 20.47
CA ILE A 35 4.09 -6.36 19.11
C ILE A 35 2.68 -6.75 18.63
N ALA A 36 2.30 -8.02 18.77
CA ALA A 36 0.98 -8.50 18.39
C ALA A 36 -0.15 -7.81 19.20
N TYR A 37 0.06 -7.63 20.51
CA TYR A 37 -0.89 -6.94 21.38
C TYR A 37 -1.09 -5.48 20.99
N VAL A 38 0.00 -4.73 20.79
CA VAL A 38 -0.06 -3.33 20.35
C VAL A 38 -0.71 -3.22 18.98
N SER A 39 -0.32 -4.08 18.03
CA SER A 39 -0.88 -4.09 16.67
C SER A 39 -2.41 -4.26 16.68
N LYS A 40 -2.94 -5.11 17.56
CA LYS A 40 -4.40 -5.31 17.73
C LYS A 40 -5.12 -4.12 18.34
N ILE A 41 -4.49 -3.41 19.28
CA ILE A 41 -5.05 -2.16 19.83
C ILE A 41 -5.11 -1.10 18.73
N GLU A 42 -3.99 -0.89 18.03
CA GLU A 42 -3.90 0.06 16.94
C GLU A 42 -4.90 -0.28 15.82
N GLU A 43 -5.02 -1.56 15.46
CA GLU A 43 -5.97 -2.03 14.45
C GLU A 43 -7.40 -1.63 14.85
N LYS A 44 -7.78 -1.89 16.10
CA LYS A 44 -9.11 -1.52 16.60
C LYS A 44 -9.35 -0.01 16.55
N GLU A 45 -8.40 0.79 17.03
CA GLU A 45 -8.50 2.25 17.00
C GLU A 45 -8.63 2.80 15.57
N ARG A 46 -7.83 2.27 14.64
CA ARG A 46 -7.88 2.63 13.22
C ARG A 46 -9.21 2.23 12.56
N ILE A 47 -9.71 1.03 12.84
CA ILE A 47 -11.04 0.60 12.38
C ILE A 47 -12.13 1.50 12.97
N ASP A 48 -12.03 1.91 14.23
CA ASP A 48 -13.00 2.81 14.85
C ASP A 48 -12.98 4.18 14.17
N LEU A 49 -11.80 4.72 13.78
CA LEU A 49 -11.73 5.92 12.94
C LEU A 49 -12.44 5.72 11.58
N LEU A 50 -12.23 4.58 10.93
CA LEU A 50 -12.89 4.24 9.66
C LEU A 50 -14.43 4.19 9.79
N ARG A 51 -14.95 3.70 10.93
CA ARG A 51 -16.39 3.61 11.23
C ARG A 51 -17.04 4.95 11.56
N HIS A 52 -16.29 5.85 12.21
CA HIS A 52 -16.78 7.18 12.59
C HIS A 52 -16.54 8.24 11.52
N ALA A 53 -15.79 7.92 10.46
CA ALA A 53 -15.65 8.78 9.29
C ALA A 53 -17.03 9.07 8.67
N THR A 54 -17.24 10.32 8.23
CA THR A 54 -18.43 10.66 7.44
C THR A 54 -18.49 9.74 6.21
N PRO A 55 -19.65 9.16 5.88
CA PRO A 55 -19.77 8.33 4.69
C PRO A 55 -19.38 9.09 3.41
N TYR A 56 -18.86 8.34 2.43
CA TYR A 56 -18.76 8.83 1.06
C TYR A 56 -20.16 9.18 0.54
N ALA A 57 -20.22 10.19 -0.33
CA ALA A 57 -21.47 10.72 -0.86
C ALA A 57 -21.26 11.17 -2.29
N SER A 58 -22.27 10.98 -3.15
CA SER A 58 -22.24 11.49 -4.51
C SER A 58 -22.05 13.01 -4.51
N ASP A 59 -21.27 13.50 -5.47
CA ASP A 59 -21.02 14.92 -5.68
C ASP A 59 -21.09 15.28 -7.17
N THR A 60 -20.88 16.54 -7.50
CA THR A 60 -20.96 17.07 -8.87
C THR A 60 -19.59 17.26 -9.54
N VAL A 61 -18.50 16.83 -8.90
CA VAL A 61 -17.14 17.12 -9.35
C VAL A 61 -16.78 16.29 -10.59
N ARG A 62 -16.31 16.94 -11.66
CA ARG A 62 -16.07 16.26 -12.94
C ARG A 62 -14.60 15.97 -13.16
N TYR A 63 -14.29 14.69 -13.34
CA TYR A 63 -13.00 14.16 -13.77
C TYR A 63 -13.21 12.84 -14.51
N ARG A 64 -12.18 12.39 -15.23
CA ARG A 64 -12.21 11.08 -15.91
C ARG A 64 -10.84 10.46 -15.85
N PHE A 65 -10.75 9.23 -15.36
CA PHE A 65 -9.48 8.51 -15.40
C PHE A 65 -9.07 8.16 -16.83
N VAL A 66 -7.81 8.46 -17.15
CA VAL A 66 -7.17 8.18 -18.45
C VAL A 66 -5.96 7.29 -18.23
N TYR A 67 -5.91 6.16 -18.93
CA TYR A 67 -4.83 5.19 -18.88
C TYR A 67 -4.08 5.24 -20.21
N ARG A 68 -2.96 5.97 -20.25
CA ARG A 68 -2.19 6.16 -21.48
C ARG A 68 -1.38 4.90 -21.79
N GLN A 69 -1.57 4.41 -23.02
CA GLN A 69 -0.77 3.33 -23.60
C GLN A 69 0.27 3.93 -24.56
N ASP A 70 1.45 3.31 -24.59
CA ASP A 70 2.54 3.63 -25.52
C ASP A 70 3.18 2.32 -25.95
N THR A 71 2.90 1.91 -27.19
CA THR A 71 3.37 0.64 -27.74
C THR A 71 4.90 0.58 -27.83
N ILE A 72 5.57 1.70 -28.10
CA ILE A 72 7.04 1.73 -28.21
C ILE A 72 7.65 1.53 -26.83
N GLN A 73 7.11 2.21 -25.81
CA GLN A 73 7.60 2.08 -24.44
C GLN A 73 7.28 0.68 -23.87
N ALA A 74 6.09 0.14 -24.15
CA ALA A 74 5.71 -1.23 -23.81
C ALA A 74 6.72 -2.24 -24.37
N GLN A 75 7.05 -2.15 -25.67
CA GLN A 75 8.01 -3.04 -26.33
C GLN A 75 9.42 -2.95 -25.73
N LYS A 76 9.87 -1.74 -25.36
CA LYS A 76 11.16 -1.55 -24.69
C LYS A 76 11.21 -2.23 -23.34
N ILE A 77 10.18 -2.05 -22.51
CA ILE A 77 10.08 -2.68 -21.19
C ILE A 77 10.00 -4.20 -21.36
N HIS A 78 9.16 -4.67 -22.28
CA HIS A 78 9.03 -6.09 -22.57
C HIS A 78 10.36 -6.74 -22.96
N ALA A 79 11.13 -6.10 -23.86
CA ALA A 79 12.44 -6.58 -24.28
C ALA A 79 13.49 -6.50 -23.16
N TYR A 80 13.51 -5.42 -22.39
CA TYR A 80 14.50 -5.20 -21.32
C TYR A 80 14.32 -6.19 -20.17
N PHE A 81 13.09 -6.39 -19.71
CA PHE A 81 12.77 -7.30 -18.60
C PHE A 81 12.55 -8.75 -19.02
N ARG A 82 12.58 -9.03 -20.33
CA ARG A 82 12.32 -10.36 -20.89
C ARG A 82 10.98 -10.92 -20.39
N LEU A 83 9.92 -10.13 -20.52
CA LEU A 83 8.59 -10.50 -20.04
C LEU A 83 8.07 -11.78 -20.72
N ASP A 84 8.55 -12.10 -21.94
CA ASP A 84 8.33 -13.38 -22.62
C ASP A 84 8.76 -14.60 -21.80
N THR A 85 9.76 -14.44 -20.93
CA THR A 85 10.28 -15.51 -20.08
C THR A 85 9.59 -15.59 -18.73
N LEU A 86 8.99 -14.50 -18.26
CA LEU A 86 8.22 -14.46 -17.03
C LEU A 86 6.77 -14.89 -17.27
N LEU A 87 6.18 -14.45 -18.38
CA LEU A 87 4.78 -14.63 -18.76
C LEU A 87 4.68 -15.63 -19.91
N THR A 88 5.07 -16.88 -19.64
CA THR A 88 5.15 -17.93 -20.67
C THR A 88 3.79 -18.48 -21.09
N ASP A 89 2.81 -18.45 -20.19
CA ASP A 89 1.44 -18.88 -20.47
C ASP A 89 0.61 -17.72 -21.01
N SER A 90 0.44 -17.70 -22.33
CA SER A 90 -0.42 -16.72 -23.00
C SER A 90 -1.90 -16.80 -22.60
N SER A 91 -2.35 -17.92 -22.01
CA SER A 91 -3.73 -18.13 -21.55
C SER A 91 -3.95 -17.75 -20.08
N ALA A 92 -2.90 -17.34 -19.37
CA ALA A 92 -2.97 -16.88 -17.99
C ALA A 92 -3.95 -15.70 -17.87
N THR A 93 -4.75 -15.70 -16.80
CA THR A 93 -5.68 -14.60 -16.53
C THR A 93 -4.94 -13.30 -16.24
N THR A 94 -5.63 -12.17 -16.34
CA THR A 94 -5.07 -10.86 -15.95
C THR A 94 -4.50 -10.91 -14.53
N TRP A 95 -5.18 -11.58 -13.60
CA TRP A 95 -4.73 -11.70 -12.21
C TRP A 95 -3.47 -12.56 -12.07
N ASP A 96 -3.36 -13.69 -12.78
CA ASP A 96 -2.18 -14.56 -12.73
C ASP A 96 -0.93 -13.86 -13.29
N LYS A 97 -1.10 -13.09 -14.38
CA LYS A 97 -0.03 -12.24 -14.91
C LYS A 97 0.38 -11.17 -13.91
N THR A 98 -0.58 -10.51 -13.27
CA THR A 98 -0.33 -9.53 -12.19
C THR A 98 0.44 -10.15 -11.03
N LEU A 99 0.03 -11.32 -10.54
CA LEU A 99 0.73 -12.02 -9.46
C LEU A 99 2.17 -12.36 -9.86
N THR A 100 2.39 -12.82 -11.09
CA THR A 100 3.72 -13.15 -11.60
C THR A 100 4.64 -11.91 -11.61
N LEU A 101 4.14 -10.78 -12.12
CA LEU A 101 4.89 -9.52 -12.15
C LEU A 101 5.14 -8.95 -10.73
N ALA A 102 4.13 -9.00 -9.86
CA ALA A 102 4.26 -8.51 -8.48
C ALA A 102 5.26 -9.35 -7.67
N THR A 103 5.20 -10.69 -7.81
CA THR A 103 6.17 -11.61 -7.21
C THR A 103 7.58 -11.36 -7.75
N PHE A 104 7.73 -11.12 -9.06
CA PHE A 104 9.02 -10.75 -9.64
C PHE A 104 9.58 -9.47 -9.02
N VAL A 105 8.78 -8.41 -8.87
CA VAL A 105 9.25 -7.18 -8.21
C VAL A 105 9.60 -7.43 -6.75
N ALA A 106 8.70 -8.06 -5.99
CA ALA A 106 8.86 -8.36 -4.57
C ALA A 106 10.10 -9.23 -4.27
N SER A 107 10.41 -10.20 -5.13
CA SER A 107 11.54 -11.11 -4.93
C SER A 107 12.91 -10.49 -5.24
N HIS A 108 12.94 -9.39 -6.00
CA HIS A 108 14.18 -8.75 -6.44
C HIS A 108 14.47 -7.44 -5.72
N ILE A 109 13.45 -6.75 -5.22
CA ILE A 109 13.59 -5.43 -4.61
C ILE A 109 13.09 -5.49 -3.16
N PRO A 110 13.97 -5.32 -2.16
CA PRO A 110 13.57 -5.16 -0.78
C PRO A 110 13.02 -3.76 -0.49
N HIS A 111 12.20 -3.67 0.55
CA HIS A 111 11.70 -2.39 1.07
C HIS A 111 12.79 -1.60 1.83
N ALA A 112 12.93 -0.30 1.53
CA ALA A 112 13.58 0.70 2.37
C ALA A 112 13.21 2.12 1.94
N ASN A 113 13.26 3.08 2.87
CA ASN A 113 13.14 4.50 2.52
C ASN A 113 14.41 5.04 1.84
N GLN A 114 14.23 5.79 0.75
CA GLN A 114 15.36 6.28 -0.06
C GLN A 114 16.13 7.39 0.67
N THR A 115 17.45 7.29 0.65
CA THR A 115 18.32 8.41 1.05
C THR A 115 18.71 9.28 -0.14
N LYS A 116 18.72 8.70 -1.34
CA LYS A 116 19.00 9.35 -2.62
C LYS A 116 17.87 9.04 -3.60
N TYR A 117 17.03 10.03 -3.90
CA TYR A 117 15.92 9.80 -4.82
C TYR A 117 16.39 9.60 -6.28
N PRO A 118 15.75 8.69 -7.04
CA PRO A 118 16.03 8.53 -8.46
C PRO A 118 15.65 9.80 -9.23
N GLN A 119 16.40 10.11 -10.29
CA GLN A 119 16.08 11.25 -11.16
C GLN A 119 14.92 10.98 -12.11
N LYS A 120 14.63 9.69 -12.36
CA LYS A 120 13.57 9.22 -13.22
C LYS A 120 12.85 8.07 -12.54
N SER A 121 11.54 8.09 -12.65
CA SER A 121 10.58 7.20 -12.03
C SER A 121 9.81 6.44 -13.12
N ASN A 122 10.56 5.67 -13.93
CA ASN A 122 10.03 4.70 -14.89
C ASN A 122 10.71 3.33 -14.70
N ALA A 123 10.13 2.25 -15.23
CA ALA A 123 10.51 0.88 -14.89
C ALA A 123 12.00 0.59 -15.13
N ILE A 124 12.53 0.95 -16.30
CA ILE A 124 13.93 0.63 -16.66
C ILE A 124 14.90 1.46 -15.81
N ASP A 125 14.66 2.77 -15.68
CA ASP A 125 15.55 3.65 -14.91
C ASP A 125 15.51 3.31 -13.41
N LEU A 126 14.34 2.97 -12.86
CA LEU A 126 14.20 2.49 -11.49
C LEU A 126 14.93 1.16 -11.28
N TRP A 127 14.76 0.22 -12.21
CA TRP A 127 15.47 -1.04 -12.13
C TRP A 127 16.98 -0.83 -12.13
N GLU A 128 17.52 -0.02 -13.03
CA GLU A 128 18.93 0.34 -13.07
C GLU A 128 19.41 1.07 -11.81
N TYR A 129 18.59 1.96 -11.27
CA TYR A 129 18.86 2.64 -10.01
C TYR A 129 19.15 1.64 -8.89
N THR A 130 18.41 0.53 -8.79
CA THR A 130 18.65 -0.43 -7.70
C THR A 130 19.94 -1.23 -7.81
N ARG A 131 20.59 -1.23 -8.97
CA ARG A 131 21.89 -1.91 -9.15
C ARG A 131 23.06 -0.95 -8.93
N LYS A 132 22.80 0.36 -9.03
CA LYS A 132 23.85 1.39 -9.12
C LYS A 132 23.85 2.36 -7.95
N VAL A 133 22.71 2.61 -7.31
CA VAL A 133 22.53 3.68 -6.34
C VAL A 133 22.09 3.14 -4.98
N GLU A 134 20.87 2.61 -4.85
CA GLU A 134 20.36 1.98 -3.62
C GLU A 134 19.56 0.72 -3.95
N PRO A 135 19.83 -0.42 -3.32
CA PRO A 135 19.25 -1.70 -3.71
C PRO A 135 17.76 -1.87 -3.40
N ALA A 136 17.16 -0.91 -2.71
CA ALA A 136 15.85 -1.02 -2.09
C ALA A 136 14.94 0.14 -2.49
N PHE A 137 13.64 -0.07 -2.39
CA PHE A 137 12.59 0.89 -2.74
C PHE A 137 11.65 1.16 -1.58
N ASN A 138 11.08 2.36 -1.53
CA ASN A 138 9.86 2.59 -0.76
C ASN A 138 8.64 2.12 -1.57
N CYS A 139 7.47 2.14 -0.92
CA CYS A 139 6.21 1.69 -1.51
C CYS A 139 5.87 2.35 -2.84
N ARG A 140 6.17 3.66 -2.99
CA ARG A 140 5.92 4.41 -4.21
C ARG A 140 6.77 3.92 -5.38
N LEU A 141 8.07 3.71 -5.18
CA LEU A 141 8.94 3.20 -6.24
C LEU A 141 8.61 1.75 -6.62
N HIS A 142 8.22 0.92 -5.64
CA HIS A 142 7.65 -0.41 -5.89
C HIS A 142 6.42 -0.35 -6.82
N ALA A 143 5.47 0.52 -6.48
CA ALA A 143 4.22 0.65 -7.22
C ALA A 143 4.42 1.21 -8.64
N ILE A 144 5.37 2.12 -8.83
CA ILE A 144 5.71 2.67 -10.16
C ILE A 144 6.35 1.62 -11.05
N LEU A 145 7.34 0.87 -10.54
CA LEU A 145 7.96 -0.22 -11.31
C LEU A 145 6.90 -1.24 -11.72
N LEU A 146 6.09 -1.73 -10.76
CA LEU A 146 5.04 -2.70 -11.05
C LEU A 146 3.97 -2.15 -12.01
N HIS A 147 3.59 -0.88 -11.87
CA HIS A 147 2.63 -0.20 -12.76
C HIS A 147 3.04 -0.33 -14.22
N GLU A 148 4.29 0.00 -14.54
CA GLU A 148 4.79 0.02 -15.90
C GLU A 148 5.05 -1.37 -16.48
N LEU A 149 5.44 -2.35 -15.65
CA LEU A 149 5.50 -3.75 -16.08
C LEU A 149 4.11 -4.26 -16.47
N MET A 150 3.08 -3.94 -15.69
CA MET A 150 1.70 -4.28 -16.01
C MET A 150 1.20 -3.56 -17.25
N LEU A 151 1.51 -2.26 -17.43
CA LEU A 151 1.16 -1.55 -18.66
C LEU A 151 1.83 -2.18 -19.89
N ALA A 152 3.09 -2.60 -19.79
CA ALA A 152 3.80 -3.27 -20.88
C ALA A 152 3.15 -4.61 -21.31
N GLU A 153 2.42 -5.26 -20.39
CA GLU A 153 1.61 -6.45 -20.65
C GLU A 153 0.15 -6.10 -21.06
N GLY A 154 -0.17 -4.83 -21.27
CA GLY A 154 -1.52 -4.37 -21.64
C GLY A 154 -2.51 -4.41 -20.48
N ILE A 155 -2.05 -4.56 -19.24
CA ILE A 155 -2.89 -4.62 -18.05
C ILE A 155 -3.23 -3.21 -17.57
N THR A 156 -4.53 -2.88 -17.62
CA THR A 156 -5.04 -1.61 -17.10
C THR A 156 -4.91 -1.56 -15.58
N ASN A 157 -4.11 -0.62 -15.09
CA ASN A 157 -3.89 -0.43 -13.66
C ASN A 157 -3.54 1.02 -13.34
N ARG A 158 -3.58 1.37 -12.06
CA ARG A 158 -3.07 2.63 -11.51
C ARG A 158 -2.43 2.38 -10.16
N PHE A 159 -1.45 3.18 -9.77
CA PHE A 159 -0.99 3.19 -8.40
C PHE A 159 -1.78 4.22 -7.57
N VAL A 160 -2.11 3.87 -6.33
CA VAL A 160 -2.97 4.64 -5.43
C VAL A 160 -2.23 4.86 -4.13
N THR A 161 -2.17 6.11 -3.70
CA THR A 161 -1.68 6.50 -2.37
C THR A 161 -2.82 6.33 -1.38
N CYS A 162 -2.57 5.56 -0.34
CA CYS A 162 -3.50 5.14 0.70
C CYS A 162 -3.06 5.82 2.00
N LEU A 163 -3.93 6.61 2.61
CA LEU A 163 -3.55 7.57 3.65
C LEU A 163 -4.27 7.35 4.98
N PRO A 164 -3.61 7.69 6.10
CA PRO A 164 -4.18 7.63 7.44
C PRO A 164 -5.19 8.75 7.72
N ALA A 165 -6.04 8.55 8.73
CA ALA A 165 -6.96 9.60 9.19
C ALA A 165 -6.24 10.81 9.79
N ASP A 166 -5.11 10.57 10.48
CA ASP A 166 -4.27 11.62 11.04
C ASP A 166 -3.44 12.26 9.92
N THR A 167 -3.76 13.49 9.56
CA THR A 167 -3.05 14.25 8.52
C THR A 167 -1.62 14.64 8.93
N LEU A 168 -1.24 14.46 10.20
CA LEU A 168 0.13 14.65 10.67
C LEU A 168 0.98 13.38 10.58
N ASP A 169 0.36 12.22 10.35
CA ASP A 169 1.09 10.98 10.07
C ASP A 169 1.64 11.04 8.64
N SER A 170 2.95 11.23 8.54
CA SER A 170 3.66 11.27 7.26
C SER A 170 3.80 9.90 6.58
N ASP A 171 3.47 8.81 7.29
CA ASP A 171 3.54 7.47 6.74
C ASP A 171 2.25 7.12 5.99
N CYS A 172 2.40 6.89 4.70
CA CYS A 172 1.34 6.46 3.79
C CYS A 172 1.82 5.23 3.02
N HIS A 173 0.88 4.58 2.32
CA HIS A 173 1.21 3.41 1.51
C HIS A 173 0.79 3.57 0.06
N VAL A 174 1.64 3.16 -0.88
CA VAL A 174 1.32 3.23 -2.31
C VAL A 174 1.29 1.82 -2.88
N VAL A 175 0.16 1.45 -3.49
CA VAL A 175 -0.06 0.12 -4.08
C VAL A 175 -0.67 0.21 -5.47
N ASN A 176 -0.71 -0.90 -6.20
CA ASN A 176 -1.37 -0.96 -7.49
C ASN A 176 -2.81 -1.47 -7.37
N LEU A 177 -3.72 -0.80 -8.08
CA LEU A 177 -5.07 -1.23 -8.33
C LEU A 177 -5.18 -1.69 -9.78
N VAL A 178 -5.55 -2.94 -9.98
CA VAL A 178 -5.56 -3.63 -11.28
C VAL A 178 -6.99 -3.93 -11.70
N TRP A 179 -7.34 -3.62 -12.94
CA TRP A 179 -8.64 -3.98 -13.49
C TRP A 179 -8.62 -5.42 -13.98
N LEU A 180 -9.55 -6.24 -13.48
CA LEU A 180 -9.74 -7.63 -13.86
C LEU A 180 -10.94 -7.72 -14.81
N PRO A 181 -10.73 -7.66 -16.14
CA PRO A 181 -11.83 -7.68 -17.10
C PRO A 181 -12.66 -8.97 -17.03
N GLU A 182 -12.04 -10.10 -16.68
CA GLU A 182 -12.70 -11.40 -16.54
C GLU A 182 -13.71 -11.43 -15.39
N GLN A 183 -13.57 -10.51 -14.42
CA GLN A 183 -14.40 -10.41 -13.22
C GLN A 183 -15.15 -9.07 -13.13
N ASN A 184 -14.92 -8.16 -14.08
CA ASN A 184 -15.46 -6.79 -14.10
C ASN A 184 -15.26 -6.06 -12.76
N LYS A 185 -14.05 -6.15 -12.19
CA LYS A 185 -13.73 -5.53 -10.90
C LYS A 185 -12.29 -5.05 -10.79
N TRP A 186 -12.03 -4.23 -9.79
CA TRP A 186 -10.68 -3.87 -9.36
C TRP A 186 -10.13 -4.87 -8.34
N ALA A 187 -8.81 -5.04 -8.31
CA ALA A 187 -8.07 -5.80 -7.30
C ALA A 187 -6.83 -5.03 -6.85
N MET A 188 -6.48 -5.12 -5.57
CA MET A 188 -5.27 -4.54 -4.99
C MET A 188 -4.14 -5.57 -5.01
N ILE A 189 -2.95 -5.13 -5.40
CA ILE A 189 -1.70 -5.90 -5.31
C ILE A 189 -0.60 -5.03 -4.71
N ASP A 190 0.15 -5.59 -3.75
CA ASP A 190 1.19 -4.90 -3.01
C ASP A 190 2.52 -5.65 -3.11
N SER A 191 3.42 -5.14 -3.96
CA SER A 191 4.76 -5.71 -4.14
C SER A 191 5.76 -5.25 -3.07
N ASP A 192 5.43 -4.22 -2.29
CA ASP A 192 6.31 -3.62 -1.28
C ASP A 192 6.21 -4.37 0.05
N MET A 193 4.99 -4.55 0.57
CA MET A 193 4.72 -5.43 1.71
C MET A 193 4.49 -6.89 1.30
N GLN A 194 4.66 -7.19 0.00
CA GLN A 194 4.72 -8.54 -0.56
C GLN A 194 3.46 -9.38 -0.30
N ALA A 195 2.26 -8.81 -0.45
CA ALA A 195 1.02 -9.54 -0.20
C ALA A 195 -0.17 -9.00 -1.00
N TRP A 196 -1.25 -9.77 -1.00
CA TRP A 196 -2.57 -9.33 -1.43
C TRP A 196 -3.65 -9.91 -0.51
N ILE A 197 -4.87 -9.40 -0.62
CA ILE A 197 -5.99 -9.81 0.24
C ILE A 197 -7.13 -10.36 -0.62
N SER A 198 -7.72 -11.47 -0.18
CA SER A 198 -8.92 -12.05 -0.77
C SER A 198 -10.11 -12.06 0.18
N ASN A 199 -11.31 -12.24 -0.38
CA ASN A 199 -12.44 -12.77 0.38
C ASN A 199 -12.19 -14.25 0.75
N PRO A 200 -13.04 -14.87 1.61
CA PRO A 200 -12.92 -16.29 1.95
C PRO A 200 -13.01 -17.24 0.75
N GLU A 201 -13.63 -16.81 -0.34
CA GLU A 201 -13.77 -17.57 -1.59
C GLU A 201 -12.51 -17.50 -2.48
N GLY A 202 -11.48 -16.77 -2.06
CA GLY A 202 -10.22 -16.63 -2.80
C GLY A 202 -10.22 -15.56 -3.90
N THR A 203 -11.30 -14.78 -4.04
CA THR A 203 -11.36 -13.64 -4.98
C THR A 203 -10.55 -12.46 -4.43
N PRO A 204 -9.62 -11.88 -5.20
CA PRO A 204 -8.84 -10.72 -4.76
C PRO A 204 -9.73 -9.51 -4.50
N LEU A 205 -9.39 -8.73 -3.48
CA LEU A 205 -10.14 -7.54 -3.07
C LEU A 205 -9.51 -6.27 -3.62
N SER A 206 -10.35 -5.31 -3.98
CA SER A 206 -9.97 -3.90 -4.18
C SER A 206 -9.78 -3.17 -2.85
N LEU A 207 -9.18 -1.97 -2.89
CA LEU A 207 -9.10 -1.07 -1.73
C LEU A 207 -10.48 -0.71 -1.16
N ALA A 208 -11.49 -0.54 -2.02
CA ALA A 208 -12.86 -0.24 -1.61
C ALA A 208 -13.46 -1.41 -0.80
N GLU A 209 -13.35 -2.63 -1.32
CA GLU A 209 -13.84 -3.83 -0.63
C GLU A 209 -13.07 -4.10 0.66
N MET A 210 -11.75 -3.88 0.68
CA MET A 210 -10.96 -3.96 1.90
C MET A 210 -11.49 -2.99 2.96
N ARG A 211 -11.71 -1.72 2.59
CA ARG A 211 -12.25 -0.68 3.49
C ARG A 211 -13.60 -1.10 4.09
N GLU A 212 -14.52 -1.59 3.26
CA GLU A 212 -15.84 -2.06 3.71
C GLU A 212 -15.77 -3.25 4.66
N ARG A 213 -14.84 -4.19 4.39
CA ARG A 213 -14.64 -5.36 5.25
C ARG A 213 -14.05 -4.98 6.60
N TYR A 214 -13.10 -4.04 6.66
CA TYR A 214 -12.61 -3.49 7.93
C TYR A 214 -13.71 -2.82 8.75
N ILE A 215 -14.54 -1.99 8.11
CA ILE A 215 -15.69 -1.34 8.79
C ILE A 215 -16.65 -2.39 9.36
N SER A 216 -17.06 -3.34 8.53
CA SER A 216 -18.09 -4.33 8.87
C SER A 216 -17.57 -5.49 9.74
N GLY A 217 -16.24 -5.64 9.88
CA GLY A 217 -15.64 -6.79 10.55
C GLY A 217 -15.75 -8.09 9.75
N SER A 218 -15.98 -7.99 8.43
CA SER A 218 -16.07 -9.16 7.55
C SER A 218 -14.71 -9.83 7.37
N SER A 219 -14.69 -11.15 7.24
CA SER A 219 -13.46 -11.93 7.10
C SER A 219 -12.70 -11.63 5.80
N MET A 220 -11.39 -11.75 5.87
CA MET A 220 -10.43 -11.57 4.77
C MET A 220 -9.30 -12.57 4.94
N GLN A 221 -8.65 -12.95 3.84
CA GLN A 221 -7.46 -13.80 3.85
C GLN A 221 -6.29 -13.03 3.25
N ILE A 222 -5.15 -13.03 3.96
CA ILE A 222 -3.91 -12.40 3.51
C ILE A 222 -3.05 -13.47 2.87
N HIS A 223 -2.54 -13.17 1.67
CA HIS A 223 -1.74 -14.08 0.86
C HIS A 223 -0.38 -13.46 0.61
N PRO A 224 0.69 -13.90 1.32
CA PRO A 224 2.05 -13.50 1.00
C PRO A 224 2.43 -13.93 -0.42
N LEU A 225 3.12 -13.05 -1.16
CA LEU A 225 3.57 -13.30 -2.53
C LEU A 225 4.74 -14.28 -2.60
N LEU A 226 5.62 -14.25 -1.60
CA LEU A 226 6.82 -15.08 -1.58
C LEU A 226 6.62 -16.28 -0.65
N ASP A 227 6.64 -17.49 -1.21
CA ASP A 227 6.46 -18.73 -0.46
C ASP A 227 7.42 -18.87 0.73
N GLY A 228 8.68 -18.46 0.55
CA GLY A 228 9.71 -18.53 1.59
C GLY A 228 9.53 -17.56 2.75
N THR A 229 8.55 -16.65 2.68
CA THR A 229 8.28 -15.65 3.74
C THR A 229 7.00 -15.94 4.53
N LYS A 230 6.23 -16.98 4.15
CA LYS A 230 4.91 -17.24 4.72
C LYS A 230 4.92 -17.49 6.23
N GLU A 231 5.96 -18.13 6.75
CA GLU A 231 6.12 -18.44 8.18
C GLU A 231 6.52 -17.20 8.99
N ASP A 232 7.31 -16.30 8.40
CA ASP A 232 7.81 -15.07 9.04
C ASP A 232 6.93 -13.84 8.78
N PHE A 233 5.86 -14.00 7.98
CA PHE A 233 4.98 -12.89 7.61
C PHE A 233 4.22 -12.36 8.83
N ASN A 234 4.36 -11.06 9.12
CA ASN A 234 3.68 -10.43 10.24
C ASN A 234 2.24 -10.03 9.89
N TYR A 235 1.33 -10.99 9.99
CA TYR A 235 -0.09 -10.80 9.66
C TYR A 235 -0.79 -9.75 10.53
N ASP A 236 -0.42 -9.63 11.82
CA ASP A 236 -1.02 -8.65 12.73
C ASP A 236 -0.60 -7.22 12.35
N TYR A 237 0.68 -7.02 12.05
CA TYR A 237 1.17 -5.74 11.54
C TYR A 237 0.49 -5.38 10.22
N TYR A 238 0.44 -6.32 9.25
CA TYR A 238 -0.17 -6.06 7.95
C TYR A 238 -1.65 -5.66 8.07
N ARG A 239 -2.44 -6.35 8.90
CA ARG A 239 -3.84 -5.97 9.18
C ARG A 239 -3.94 -4.57 9.78
N SER A 240 -3.16 -4.32 10.83
CA SER A 240 -3.17 -3.03 11.52
C SER A 240 -2.74 -1.88 10.61
N TYR A 241 -1.76 -2.11 9.74
CA TYR A 241 -1.24 -1.13 8.79
C TYR A 241 -2.25 -0.81 7.69
N TRP A 242 -2.98 -1.80 7.18
CA TRP A 242 -4.06 -1.56 6.21
C TRP A 242 -5.27 -0.87 6.83
N ALA A 243 -5.66 -1.22 8.07
CA ALA A 243 -6.68 -0.47 8.79
C ALA A 243 -6.30 1.02 8.92
N LYS A 244 -5.00 1.33 9.06
CA LYS A 244 -4.48 2.70 9.10
C LYS A 244 -4.73 3.44 7.79
N ASN A 245 -4.29 2.84 6.67
CA ASN A 245 -4.13 3.53 5.39
C ASN A 245 -5.38 3.49 4.48
N LEU A 246 -6.53 3.00 4.96
CA LEU A 246 -7.78 2.91 4.18
C LEU A 246 -8.75 4.09 4.42
N TYR A 247 -8.26 5.22 4.94
CA TYR A 247 -9.13 6.34 5.31
C TYR A 247 -9.48 7.25 4.12
N TRP A 248 -8.48 7.61 3.31
CA TRP A 248 -8.62 8.42 2.10
C TRP A 248 -7.54 8.06 1.07
N PHE A 249 -7.76 8.43 -0.18
CA PHE A 249 -6.98 7.93 -1.31
C PHE A 249 -6.64 9.02 -2.31
N ILE A 250 -5.43 8.97 -2.87
CA ILE A 250 -4.98 9.87 -3.95
C ILE A 250 -4.46 9.04 -5.12
N CYS A 251 -4.87 9.39 -6.34
CA CYS A 251 -4.25 8.86 -7.55
C CYS A 251 -4.24 9.90 -8.67
N TRP A 252 -3.42 9.69 -9.69
CA TRP A 252 -3.41 10.56 -10.86
C TRP A 252 -4.71 10.41 -11.67
N GLU A 253 -5.25 11.54 -12.14
CA GLU A 253 -6.36 11.50 -13.10
C GLU A 253 -5.92 10.80 -14.40
N GLU A 254 -4.69 11.07 -14.82
CA GLU A 254 -4.08 10.46 -15.98
C GLU A 254 -2.79 9.77 -15.58
N THR A 255 -2.68 8.48 -15.87
CA THR A 255 -1.50 7.64 -15.60
C THR A 255 -1.00 6.95 -16.86
N GLY A 256 0.27 6.55 -16.85
CA GLY A 256 0.97 5.91 -17.96
C GLY A 256 2.45 5.75 -17.63
N TYR A 257 3.27 5.48 -18.64
CA TYR A 257 4.72 5.40 -18.49
C TYR A 257 5.33 6.75 -18.09
N GLY A 258 6.31 6.74 -17.19
CA GLY A 258 7.06 7.90 -16.71
C GLY A 258 6.19 8.92 -15.98
N LYS A 259 5.04 8.52 -15.41
CA LYS A 259 4.04 9.47 -14.89
C LYS A 259 4.61 10.44 -13.85
N GLU A 260 5.52 9.97 -13.00
CA GLU A 260 6.14 10.77 -11.93
C GLU A 260 7.50 11.36 -12.31
N ASP A 261 7.89 11.34 -13.59
CA ASP A 261 9.09 12.06 -14.06
C ASP A 261 8.89 13.58 -14.02
N SER A 262 7.71 14.07 -14.45
CA SER A 262 7.39 15.50 -14.49
C SER A 262 6.51 15.97 -13.33
N MET A 263 5.84 15.05 -12.64
CA MET A 263 4.83 15.36 -11.60
C MET A 263 3.69 16.28 -12.09
N GLU A 264 3.46 16.32 -13.40
CA GLU A 264 2.45 17.16 -14.05
C GLU A 264 1.06 16.50 -14.10
N GLY A 265 0.03 17.34 -14.21
CA GLY A 265 -1.37 16.91 -14.27
C GLY A 265 -2.07 16.94 -12.92
N ARG A 266 -3.35 16.57 -12.90
CA ARG A 266 -4.20 16.61 -11.71
C ARG A 266 -4.13 15.30 -10.94
N GLN A 267 -4.15 15.40 -9.62
CA GLN A 267 -4.47 14.29 -8.74
C GLN A 267 -5.95 14.33 -8.37
N ILE A 268 -6.52 13.16 -8.16
CA ILE A 268 -7.88 12.97 -7.66
C ILE A 268 -7.78 12.42 -6.25
N THR A 269 -8.39 13.11 -5.30
CA THR A 269 -8.46 12.73 -3.90
C THR A 269 -9.87 12.28 -3.56
N LEU A 270 -10.03 11.02 -3.14
CA LEU A 270 -11.25 10.50 -2.52
C LEU A 270 -11.13 10.57 -1.00
N ALA A 271 -12.00 11.32 -0.35
CA ALA A 271 -12.03 11.43 1.11
C ALA A 271 -13.46 11.47 1.68
N PRO A 272 -13.64 11.17 2.97
CA PRO A 272 -14.90 11.39 3.69
C PRO A 272 -15.43 12.82 3.54
N ALA A 273 -16.74 12.99 3.48
CA ALA A 273 -17.33 14.32 3.38
C ALA A 273 -16.94 15.20 4.60
N GLY A 274 -16.45 16.41 4.31
CA GLY A 274 -15.93 17.34 5.31
C GLY A 274 -14.45 17.15 5.68
N PHE A 275 -13.78 16.14 5.13
CA PHE A 275 -12.33 15.95 5.26
C PHE A 275 -11.61 16.64 4.10
N THR A 276 -10.49 17.30 4.38
CA THR A 276 -9.70 18.01 3.35
C THR A 276 -8.26 17.52 3.36
N ASP A 277 -7.73 17.33 2.16
CA ASP A 277 -6.31 17.12 1.93
C ASP A 277 -5.53 18.40 2.26
N PRO A 278 -4.62 18.37 3.26
CA PRO A 278 -3.84 19.56 3.62
C PRO A 278 -2.83 19.97 2.55
N ASP A 279 -2.42 19.03 1.68
CA ASP A 279 -1.36 19.22 0.70
C ASP A 279 -1.88 19.35 -0.74
N ALA A 280 -3.21 19.40 -0.92
CA ALA A 280 -3.84 19.50 -2.23
C ALA A 280 -3.41 20.77 -2.98
N ARG A 281 -3.01 20.60 -4.25
CA ARG A 281 -2.72 21.74 -5.13
C ARG A 281 -4.03 22.36 -5.62
N PRO A 282 -4.04 23.65 -6.00
CA PRO A 282 -5.25 24.29 -6.54
C PRO A 282 -5.85 23.61 -7.78
N SER A 283 -5.04 22.87 -8.54
CA SER A 283 -5.48 22.12 -9.72
C SER A 283 -6.03 20.72 -9.39
N ASP A 284 -5.78 20.21 -8.19
CA ASP A 284 -6.19 18.86 -7.81
C ASP A 284 -7.70 18.80 -7.54
N VAL A 285 -8.25 17.62 -7.69
CA VAL A 285 -9.68 17.37 -7.66
C VAL A 285 -10.02 16.62 -6.39
N HIS A 286 -10.86 17.21 -5.55
CA HIS A 286 -11.37 16.55 -4.37
C HIS A 286 -12.78 16.00 -4.63
N THR A 287 -13.02 14.75 -4.27
CA THR A 287 -14.30 14.05 -4.46
C THR A 287 -14.68 13.28 -3.20
N THR A 288 -15.98 13.22 -2.92
CA THR A 288 -16.57 12.30 -1.93
C THR A 288 -17.29 11.14 -2.61
N ASP A 289 -17.40 11.18 -3.95
CA ASP A 289 -18.07 10.16 -4.76
C ASP A 289 -17.16 8.94 -5.00
N ALA A 290 -17.34 7.92 -4.17
CA ALA A 290 -16.59 6.67 -4.27
C ALA A 290 -16.99 5.84 -5.51
N GLU A 291 -18.24 5.88 -5.95
CA GLU A 291 -18.67 5.15 -7.15
C GLU A 291 -17.93 5.66 -8.39
N ARG A 292 -17.79 6.98 -8.51
CA ARG A 292 -17.01 7.60 -9.60
C ARG A 292 -15.51 7.33 -9.46
N PHE A 293 -14.98 7.38 -8.24
CA PHE A 293 -13.54 7.14 -8.01
C PHE A 293 -13.13 5.70 -8.31
N TRP A 294 -13.97 4.72 -7.98
CA TRP A 294 -13.74 3.29 -8.19
C TRP A 294 -14.40 2.74 -9.47
N ALA A 295 -14.92 3.62 -10.33
CA ALA A 295 -15.57 3.22 -11.57
C ALA A 295 -14.65 2.33 -12.42
N ALA A 296 -15.27 1.45 -13.21
CA ALA A 296 -14.56 0.68 -14.22
C ALA A 296 -13.78 1.61 -15.16
N PRO A 297 -12.60 1.19 -15.66
CA PRO A 297 -11.90 1.97 -16.65
C PRO A 297 -12.78 2.10 -17.90
N ASN A 298 -12.68 3.24 -18.58
CA ASN A 298 -13.33 3.37 -19.87
C ASN A 298 -12.69 2.37 -20.85
N PRO A 299 -13.47 1.76 -21.77
CA PRO A 299 -12.89 0.97 -22.85
C PRO A 299 -11.83 1.80 -23.57
N ILE A 300 -10.65 1.19 -23.77
CA ILE A 300 -9.54 1.76 -24.55
C ILE A 300 -9.95 1.87 -26.02
#